data_AF-A0A378HYW5-F1
#
_entry.id   AF-A0A378HYW5-F1
#
_cell.length_a   1.000
_cell.length_b   1.000
_cell.length_c   1.000
_cell.angle_alpha   90.00
_cell.angle_beta   90.00
_cell.angle_gamma   90.00
#
_symmetry.space_group_name_H-M   'P 1'
#
loop_
_entity.id
_entity.type
_entity.pdbx_description
1 polymer ?
#
loop_
_entity_poly.entity_id
_entity_poly.type
_entity_poly.pdbx_seq_one_letter_code
_entity_poly.pdbx_strand_id
1 'polypeptide(L)'
;MLRYKGKVLTKLNGTLGGKNQIKGFYEDSEGQVYFIKKPTDLKELFTELLAGLLLKEFKKRHLIPSRYMDSLIDADWIQFEDGSYGLIQPKIEFTELHKIIGTGFRDGSDRNPLIEMLSGSNRYAQLTKKLTPYYGLSMALMFSILFGDYSVHSGNVVCCRHQSTPEGQLITQFARIDWGAAFRYFGYYDDILNPFEYQGWLNFKIYSKGYIFNYKKIKGLFPAMAEKATNLLEKIDEDLVQEMICSALQSLPVDLLTASVQKELATYLGIPSFEKVMFDEQASYQPFAIDFCNILFKRLDKLRTLKDLTGNHSFLYQSMIFATPLTDMIFHSEDKELTNILKDKNLDLVLKNEANKTERNKIDIEQEMVLMKRFYHELLQDHIFKNTLSSLEEINFSLDLIKDLLILKDFYKLKRGLNNDDNLDRFDHDLLDEFYKNTLLIRLSKQDKLSQAQSLLAIAYQFFAPKYLRVAIWQDILNMLGSLFNGENLILKINHQMSEKERFFKPVFTTPYTESLDLTKHGLA
;
A
#
# COMPACT_ATOMS: atom_id res chain seq x y z
N MET A 1 18.84 -20.59 33.69
CA MET A 1 17.44 -20.26 33.42
C MET A 1 17.38 -19.27 32.27
N LEU A 2 16.70 -19.60 31.17
CA LEU A 2 16.63 -18.76 29.98
C LEU A 2 15.79 -17.50 30.25
N ARG A 3 16.28 -16.32 29.84
CA ARG A 3 15.61 -15.03 30.07
C ARG A 3 15.56 -14.21 28.80
N TYR A 4 14.47 -13.46 28.62
CA TYR A 4 14.31 -12.48 27.55
C TYR A 4 13.59 -11.24 28.09
N LYS A 5 14.15 -10.05 27.84
CA LYS A 5 13.63 -8.77 28.35
C LYS A 5 13.28 -8.80 29.85
N GLY A 6 14.19 -9.37 30.65
CA GLY A 6 14.03 -9.49 32.11
C GLY A 6 13.12 -10.65 32.58
N LYS A 7 12.32 -11.24 31.69
CA LYS A 7 11.37 -12.31 32.02
C LYS A 7 12.00 -13.68 31.85
N VAL A 8 11.59 -14.60 32.72
CA VAL A 8 11.99 -16.01 32.65
C VAL A 8 11.17 -16.72 31.59
N LEU A 9 11.83 -17.51 30.74
CA LEU A 9 11.19 -18.32 29.71
C LEU A 9 11.17 -19.79 30.10
N THR A 10 9.99 -20.40 30.04
CA THR A 10 9.79 -21.83 30.30
C THR A 10 9.46 -22.54 29.00
N LYS A 11 10.16 -23.65 28.70
CA LYS A 11 9.93 -24.39 27.47
C LYS A 11 8.57 -25.10 27.52
N LEU A 12 7.74 -24.90 26.50
CA LEU A 12 6.51 -25.68 26.31
C LEU A 12 6.89 -27.09 25.83
N ASN A 13 6.32 -28.13 26.46
CA ASN A 13 6.69 -29.54 26.23
C ASN A 13 6.85 -29.88 24.73
N GLY A 14 7.94 -30.59 24.42
CA GLY A 14 8.63 -30.57 23.14
C GLY A 14 7.78 -30.80 21.88
N THR A 15 7.90 -29.90 20.93
CA THR A 15 7.55 -30.19 19.53
C THR A 15 8.42 -31.34 19.03
N LEU A 16 7.76 -32.41 18.59
CA LEU A 16 8.33 -33.53 17.84
C LEU A 16 9.04 -33.00 16.58
N GLY A 17 10.35 -32.81 16.63
CA GLY A 17 11.14 -32.54 15.42
C GLY A 17 12.30 -31.56 15.59
N GLY A 18 13.51 -32.10 15.73
CA GLY A 18 14.76 -31.36 15.57
C GLY A 18 15.89 -31.93 16.43
N LYS A 19 17.08 -32.11 15.85
CA LYS A 19 18.29 -32.59 16.55
C LYS A 19 18.79 -31.64 17.66
N ASN A 20 18.21 -30.45 17.80
CA ASN A 20 18.64 -29.43 18.77
C ASN A 20 17.63 -29.29 19.92
N GLN A 21 18.03 -29.69 21.13
CA GLN A 21 17.21 -29.58 22.36
C GLN A 21 16.79 -28.15 22.70
N ILE A 22 17.44 -27.13 22.12
CA ILE A 22 17.16 -25.71 22.34
C ILE A 22 16.04 -25.18 21.43
N LYS A 23 15.80 -25.81 20.28
CA LYS A 23 14.73 -25.38 19.36
C LYS A 23 13.37 -25.68 20.00
N GLY A 24 12.44 -24.73 19.92
CA GLY A 24 11.05 -24.95 20.33
C GLY A 24 10.32 -23.70 20.78
N PHE A 25 9.13 -23.92 21.34
CA PHE A 25 8.30 -22.85 21.90
C PHE A 25 8.58 -22.66 23.40
N TYR A 26 8.59 -21.41 23.82
CA TYR A 26 8.86 -20.98 25.18
C TYR A 26 7.81 -19.95 25.58
N GLU A 27 7.37 -19.99 26.82
CA GLU A 27 6.36 -19.08 27.38
C GLU A 27 6.97 -18.26 28.51
N ASP A 28 6.67 -16.96 28.56
CA ASP A 28 7.05 -16.08 29.65
C ASP A 28 6.03 -16.12 30.82
N SER A 29 6.34 -15.42 31.90
CA SER A 29 5.46 -15.33 33.08
C SER A 29 4.11 -14.64 32.81
N GLU A 30 3.93 -13.99 31.66
CA GLU A 30 2.70 -13.30 31.25
C GLU A 30 1.91 -14.10 30.20
N GLY A 31 2.33 -15.32 29.88
CA GLY A 31 1.68 -16.17 28.88
C GLY A 31 2.03 -15.83 27.43
N GLN A 32 3.02 -14.96 27.20
CA GLN A 32 3.49 -14.68 25.85
C GLN A 32 4.37 -15.83 25.37
N VAL A 33 3.99 -16.41 24.23
CA VAL A 33 4.73 -17.52 23.62
C VAL A 33 5.68 -17.01 22.54
N TYR A 34 6.87 -17.57 22.54
CA TYR A 34 7.97 -17.29 21.63
C TYR A 34 8.47 -18.58 20.99
N PHE A 35 8.95 -18.50 19.76
CA PHE A 35 9.74 -19.53 19.13
C PHE A 35 11.22 -19.18 19.24
N ILE A 36 12.04 -20.12 19.71
CA ILE A 36 13.48 -19.95 19.84
C ILE A 36 14.19 -20.96 18.95
N LYS A 37 15.18 -20.49 18.19
CA LYS A 37 16.11 -21.33 17.43
C LYS A 37 17.55 -20.90 17.68
N LYS A 38 18.47 -21.86 17.64
CA LYS A 38 19.92 -21.64 17.63
C LYS A 38 20.45 -22.07 16.25
N PRO A 39 20.65 -21.15 15.30
CA PRO A 39 21.29 -21.47 14.03
C PRO A 39 22.68 -22.05 14.27
N THR A 40 23.08 -23.02 13.45
CA THR A 40 24.42 -23.63 13.54
C THR A 40 25.47 -22.79 12.82
N ASP A 41 25.07 -22.08 11.76
CA ASP A 41 25.95 -21.14 11.06
C ASP A 41 25.81 -19.75 11.67
N LEU A 42 26.92 -19.20 12.17
CA LEU A 42 26.97 -17.86 12.75
C LEU A 42 26.66 -16.77 11.73
N LYS A 43 26.91 -17.02 10.43
CA LYS A 43 26.53 -16.09 9.36
C LYS A 43 25.02 -16.00 9.22
N GLU A 44 24.32 -17.13 9.27
CA GLU A 44 22.86 -17.19 9.25
C GLU A 44 22.26 -16.50 10.48
N LEU A 45 22.82 -16.77 11.67
CA LEU A 45 22.44 -16.08 12.91
C LEU A 45 22.57 -14.55 12.76
N PHE A 46 23.73 -14.08 12.28
CA PHE A 46 23.96 -12.66 12.10
C PHE A 46 23.01 -12.03 11.07
N THR A 47 22.85 -12.63 9.89
CA THR A 47 22.04 -12.03 8.83
C THR A 47 20.55 -12.00 9.17
N GLU A 48 20.04 -13.05 9.80
CA GLU A 48 18.65 -13.08 10.25
C GLU A 48 18.40 -12.09 11.38
N LEU A 49 19.34 -11.97 12.32
CA LEU A 49 19.27 -10.99 13.40
C LEU A 49 19.31 -9.56 12.86
N LEU A 50 20.26 -9.24 11.96
CA LEU A 50 20.36 -7.92 11.34
C LEU A 50 19.08 -7.58 10.57
N ALA A 51 18.51 -8.53 9.84
CA ALA A 51 17.24 -8.34 9.14
C ALA A 51 16.10 -8.07 10.11
N GLY A 52 16.01 -8.84 11.20
CA GLY A 52 15.02 -8.63 12.25
C GLY A 52 15.12 -7.25 12.90
N LEU A 53 16.34 -6.82 13.26
CA LEU A 53 16.58 -5.52 13.87
C LEU A 53 16.26 -4.36 12.91
N LEU A 54 16.64 -4.46 11.63
CA LEU A 54 16.26 -3.45 10.63
C LEU A 54 14.75 -3.39 10.43
N LEU A 55 14.05 -4.53 10.34
CA LEU A 55 12.59 -4.56 10.25
C LEU A 55 11.94 -3.89 11.46
N LYS A 56 12.47 -4.09 12.68
CA LYS A 56 12.01 -3.38 13.88
C LYS A 56 12.18 -1.87 13.73
N GLU A 57 13.30 -1.40 13.19
CA GLU A 57 13.51 0.03 12.95
C GLU A 57 12.50 0.60 11.93
N PHE A 58 12.21 -0.12 10.84
CA PHE A 58 11.16 0.28 9.88
C PHE A 58 9.77 0.32 10.52
N LYS A 59 9.44 -0.65 11.39
CA LYS A 59 8.15 -0.69 12.09
C LYS A 59 8.03 0.42 13.13
N LYS A 60 9.07 0.61 13.95
CA LYS A 60 9.15 1.62 15.01
C LYS A 60 9.00 3.04 14.47
N ARG A 61 9.51 3.32 13.27
CA ARG A 61 9.41 4.62 12.59
C ARG A 61 8.17 4.77 11.71
N HIS A 62 7.25 3.82 11.74
CA HIS A 62 6.03 3.83 10.93
C HIS A 62 6.27 3.95 9.41
N LEU A 63 7.44 3.51 8.95
CA LEU A 63 7.78 3.44 7.52
C LEU A 63 7.03 2.30 6.83
N ILE A 64 6.60 1.29 7.61
CA ILE A 64 5.67 0.25 7.19
C ILE A 64 4.28 0.57 7.77
N PRO A 65 3.22 0.68 6.95
CA PRO A 65 1.87 0.87 7.46
C PRO A 65 1.48 -0.24 8.44
N SER A 66 0.87 0.11 9.58
CA SER A 66 0.62 -0.81 10.71
C SER A 66 -0.02 -2.14 10.32
N ARG A 67 -0.97 -2.12 9.38
CA ARG A 67 -1.62 -3.34 8.85
C ARG A 67 -0.65 -4.36 8.22
N TYR A 68 0.49 -3.93 7.71
CA TYR A 68 1.48 -4.80 7.09
C TYR A 68 2.61 -5.21 8.05
N MET A 69 2.62 -4.75 9.30
CA MET A 69 3.68 -5.10 10.24
C MET A 69 3.76 -6.62 10.48
N ASP A 70 2.60 -7.28 10.56
CA ASP A 70 2.52 -8.74 10.72
C ASP A 70 2.84 -9.51 9.43
N SER A 71 2.99 -8.82 8.29
CA SER A 71 3.52 -9.43 7.07
C SER A 71 5.04 -9.63 7.09
N LEU A 72 5.72 -9.04 8.06
CA LEU A 72 7.18 -9.00 8.15
C LEU A 72 7.59 -9.49 9.53
N ILE A 73 7.69 -10.80 9.71
CA ILE A 73 7.95 -11.39 11.03
C ILE A 73 9.44 -11.28 11.31
N ASP A 74 9.80 -10.48 12.30
CA ASP A 74 11.17 -10.20 12.71
C ASP A 74 11.60 -11.06 13.90
N ALA A 75 12.92 -11.30 13.97
CA ALA A 75 13.55 -11.97 15.10
C ALA A 75 14.31 -10.96 15.98
N ASP A 76 14.53 -11.34 17.24
CA ASP A 76 15.46 -10.73 18.17
C ASP A 76 16.55 -11.73 18.55
N TRP A 77 17.57 -11.26 19.26
CA TRP A 77 18.54 -12.16 19.89
C TRP A 77 18.08 -12.61 21.27
N ILE A 78 18.57 -13.78 21.68
CA ILE A 78 18.51 -14.26 23.05
C ILE A 78 19.83 -14.94 23.41
N GLN A 79 20.30 -14.72 24.64
CA GLN A 79 21.50 -15.38 25.16
C GLN A 79 21.13 -16.67 25.91
N PHE A 80 21.84 -17.75 25.62
CA PHE A 80 21.73 -19.03 26.30
C PHE A 80 22.62 -19.10 27.54
N GLU A 81 22.41 -20.12 28.36
CA GLU A 81 23.17 -20.32 29.60
C GLU A 81 24.67 -20.57 29.37
N ASP A 82 25.03 -21.07 28.20
CA ASP A 82 26.43 -21.27 27.76
C ASP A 82 27.09 -19.98 27.25
N GLY A 83 26.40 -18.83 27.34
CA GLY A 83 26.85 -17.53 26.85
C GLY A 83 26.65 -17.31 25.35
N SER A 84 26.30 -18.35 24.60
CA SER A 84 26.07 -18.24 23.15
C SER A 84 24.72 -17.63 22.82
N TYR A 85 24.54 -17.22 21.57
CA TYR A 85 23.34 -16.52 21.11
C TYR A 85 22.45 -17.40 20.22
N GLY A 86 21.16 -17.08 20.24
CA GLY A 86 20.16 -17.60 19.33
C GLY A 86 19.17 -16.51 18.92
N LEU A 87 18.15 -16.94 18.18
CA LEU A 87 17.08 -16.09 17.70
C LEU A 87 15.79 -16.41 18.45
N ILE A 88 15.08 -15.36 18.82
CA ILE A 88 13.76 -15.42 19.43
C ILE A 88 12.77 -14.62 18.59
N GLN A 89 11.62 -15.20 18.29
CA GLN A 89 10.54 -14.55 17.56
C GLN A 89 9.21 -14.77 18.30
N PRO A 90 8.26 -13.82 18.23
CA PRO A 90 6.92 -14.05 18.77
C PRO A 90 6.27 -15.25 18.06
N LYS A 91 5.49 -16.05 18.80
CA LYS A 91 4.70 -17.12 18.20
C LYS A 91 3.56 -16.49 17.39
N ILE A 92 3.50 -16.85 16.12
CA ILE A 92 2.43 -16.43 15.20
C ILE A 92 1.77 -17.68 14.65
N GLU A 93 0.44 -17.72 14.69
CA GLU A 93 -0.35 -18.79 14.09
C GLU A 93 -0.47 -18.56 12.59
N PHE A 94 0.06 -19.49 11.79
CA PHE A 94 0.06 -19.38 10.34
C PHE A 94 -0.07 -20.73 9.65
N THR A 95 -0.42 -20.70 8.37
CA THR A 95 -0.33 -21.85 7.46
C THR A 95 0.74 -21.60 6.41
N GLU A 96 1.68 -22.52 6.26
CA GLU A 96 2.70 -22.45 5.22
C GLU A 96 2.08 -22.56 3.82
N LEU A 97 2.60 -21.77 2.89
CA LEU A 97 2.01 -21.64 1.56
C LEU A 97 1.95 -22.98 0.80
N HIS A 98 2.93 -23.87 1.00
CA HIS A 98 2.97 -25.17 0.33
C HIS A 98 1.76 -26.06 0.64
N LYS A 99 1.16 -25.88 1.84
CA LYS A 99 -0.06 -26.58 2.26
C LYS A 99 -1.30 -26.06 1.51
N ILE A 100 -1.28 -24.78 1.10
CA ILE A 100 -2.39 -24.12 0.39
C ILE A 100 -2.36 -24.44 -1.12
N ILE A 101 -1.17 -24.35 -1.72
CA ILE A 101 -1.01 -24.55 -3.17
C ILE A 101 -0.74 -26.01 -3.56
N GLY A 102 -0.55 -26.89 -2.58
CA GLY A 102 -0.34 -28.32 -2.79
C GLY A 102 1.03 -28.63 -3.38
N THR A 103 2.08 -27.96 -2.88
CA THR A 103 3.48 -28.19 -3.26
C THR A 103 4.27 -28.92 -2.17
N GLY A 104 3.61 -29.37 -1.10
CA GLY A 104 4.23 -30.14 -0.01
C GLY A 104 4.60 -31.59 -0.38
N PHE A 105 5.44 -32.21 0.45
CA PHE A 105 5.58 -33.67 0.48
C PHE A 105 4.24 -34.33 0.88
N ARG A 106 4.09 -35.62 0.53
CA ARG A 106 2.86 -36.38 0.82
C ARG A 106 2.58 -36.54 2.31
N ASP A 107 3.61 -36.43 3.15
CA ASP A 107 3.52 -36.47 4.61
C ASP A 107 3.18 -35.11 5.24
N GLY A 108 3.09 -34.05 4.44
CA GLY A 108 2.78 -32.69 4.90
C GLY A 108 3.89 -32.03 5.72
N SER A 109 5.11 -32.59 5.73
CA SER A 109 6.22 -32.13 6.58
C SER A 109 6.83 -30.81 6.15
N ASP A 110 7.08 -30.64 4.84
CA ASP A 110 7.69 -29.46 4.22
C ASP A 110 7.27 -29.37 2.74
N ARG A 111 7.64 -28.27 2.09
CA ARG A 111 7.58 -28.09 0.64
C ARG A 111 8.43 -29.16 -0.08
N ASN A 112 8.00 -29.53 -1.28
CA ASN A 112 8.77 -30.35 -2.20
C ASN A 112 9.49 -29.43 -3.21
N PRO A 113 10.83 -29.26 -3.14
CA PRO A 113 11.56 -28.36 -4.02
C PRO A 113 11.43 -28.70 -5.51
N LEU A 114 11.32 -29.99 -5.85
CA LEU A 114 11.17 -30.42 -7.24
C LEU A 114 9.80 -30.04 -7.81
N ILE A 115 8.74 -30.17 -7.01
CA ILE A 115 7.39 -29.76 -7.43
C ILE A 115 7.35 -28.24 -7.63
N GLU A 116 7.97 -27.47 -6.72
CA GLU A 116 8.08 -26.01 -6.88
C GLU A 116 8.91 -25.63 -8.11
N MET A 117 10.03 -26.29 -8.36
CA MET A 117 10.85 -26.05 -9.56
C MET A 117 10.08 -26.30 -10.86
N LEU A 118 9.38 -27.45 -10.95
CA LEU A 118 8.72 -27.86 -12.20
C LEU A 118 7.36 -27.19 -12.42
N SER A 119 6.62 -26.89 -11.35
CA SER A 119 5.22 -26.43 -11.43
C SER A 119 4.90 -25.18 -10.61
N GLY A 120 5.88 -24.61 -9.90
CA GLY A 120 5.70 -23.50 -8.97
C GLY A 120 4.97 -22.33 -9.60
N SER A 121 5.38 -21.86 -10.77
CA SER A 121 4.71 -20.73 -11.43
C SER A 121 3.19 -20.89 -11.60
N ASN A 122 2.72 -22.10 -11.92
CA ASN A 122 1.27 -22.37 -12.02
C ASN A 122 0.62 -22.50 -10.64
N ARG A 123 1.31 -23.15 -9.69
CA ARG A 123 0.80 -23.40 -8.33
C ARG A 123 0.64 -22.12 -7.54
N TYR A 124 1.64 -21.23 -7.59
CA TYR A 124 1.60 -19.92 -6.95
C TYR A 124 0.56 -18.99 -7.59
N ALA A 125 0.35 -19.09 -8.90
CA ALA A 125 -0.72 -18.32 -9.53
C ALA A 125 -2.12 -18.70 -9.02
N GLN A 126 -2.31 -19.91 -8.48
CA GLN A 126 -3.59 -20.31 -7.86
C GLN A 126 -3.91 -19.52 -6.58
N LEU A 127 -2.94 -18.82 -5.99
CA LEU A 127 -3.18 -17.97 -4.81
C LEU A 127 -4.27 -16.94 -5.09
N THR A 128 -4.28 -16.36 -6.28
CA THR A 128 -5.28 -15.34 -6.67
C THR A 128 -6.70 -15.90 -6.81
N LYS A 129 -6.86 -17.23 -6.88
CA LYS A 129 -8.16 -17.90 -6.98
C LYS A 129 -8.59 -18.56 -5.67
N LYS A 130 -7.63 -19.10 -4.92
CA LYS A 130 -7.87 -19.87 -3.70
C LYS A 130 -7.99 -19.01 -2.45
N LEU A 131 -7.36 -17.84 -2.46
CA LEU A 131 -7.33 -16.92 -1.34
C LEU A 131 -7.97 -15.64 -1.84
N THR A 132 -9.12 -15.29 -1.30
CA THR A 132 -9.78 -13.98 -1.45
C THR A 132 -10.79 -13.88 -0.31
N PRO A 133 -10.82 -12.78 0.46
CA PRO A 133 -9.90 -11.64 0.42
C PRO A 133 -8.49 -11.93 0.99
N TYR A 134 -7.46 -11.28 0.44
CA TYR A 134 -6.09 -11.34 0.99
C TYR A 134 -5.29 -10.05 0.86
N TYR A 135 -4.20 -9.91 1.60
CA TYR A 135 -3.24 -8.80 1.48
C TYR A 135 -1.83 -9.17 1.97
N GLY A 136 -0.87 -8.27 1.78
CA GLY A 136 0.48 -8.37 2.38
C GLY A 136 1.52 -9.09 1.51
N LEU A 137 1.11 -9.79 0.46
CA LEU A 137 2.04 -10.56 -0.39
C LEU A 137 3.08 -9.65 -1.06
N SER A 138 2.63 -8.55 -1.69
CA SER A 138 3.55 -7.59 -2.30
C SER A 138 4.48 -6.93 -1.29
N MET A 139 4.05 -6.71 -0.05
CA MET A 139 4.90 -6.15 1.00
C MET A 139 5.99 -7.15 1.43
N ALA A 140 5.59 -8.39 1.73
CA ALA A 140 6.49 -9.46 2.13
C ALA A 140 7.57 -9.72 1.06
N LEU A 141 7.17 -9.78 -0.22
CA LEU A 141 8.10 -9.98 -1.33
C LEU A 141 8.97 -8.74 -1.59
N MET A 142 8.40 -7.52 -1.52
CA MET A 142 9.18 -6.30 -1.71
C MET A 142 10.32 -6.20 -0.70
N PHE A 143 10.04 -6.40 0.60
CA PHE A 143 11.09 -6.40 1.64
C PHE A 143 12.07 -7.57 1.52
N SER A 144 11.60 -8.76 1.12
CA SER A 144 12.49 -9.90 0.85
C SER A 144 13.53 -9.55 -0.21
N ILE A 145 13.09 -9.02 -1.36
CA ILE A 145 13.98 -8.61 -2.43
C ILE A 145 14.80 -7.38 -2.04
N LEU A 146 14.24 -6.43 -1.29
CA LEU A 146 14.98 -5.27 -0.78
C LEU A 146 16.17 -5.71 0.07
N PHE A 147 16.00 -6.68 0.95
CA PHE A 147 17.05 -7.21 1.83
C PHE A 147 17.94 -8.27 1.16
N GLY A 148 17.70 -8.59 -0.12
CA GLY A 148 18.45 -9.64 -0.82
C GLY A 148 18.15 -11.04 -0.30
N ASP A 149 17.01 -11.25 0.35
CA ASP A 149 16.50 -12.55 0.72
C ASP A 149 15.65 -13.13 -0.43
N TYR A 150 16.29 -13.95 -1.26
CA TYR A 150 15.63 -14.59 -2.40
C TYR A 150 14.97 -15.93 -2.04
N SER A 151 15.01 -16.35 -0.77
CA SER A 151 14.44 -17.62 -0.29
C SER A 151 12.92 -17.53 -0.06
N VAL A 152 12.21 -16.90 -0.99
CA VAL A 152 10.75 -16.61 -0.93
C VAL A 152 9.87 -17.81 -1.35
N HIS A 153 10.31 -19.02 -1.02
CA HIS A 153 9.60 -20.26 -1.34
C HIS A 153 8.41 -20.52 -0.41
N SER A 154 7.63 -21.56 -0.72
CA SER A 154 6.33 -21.78 -0.07
C SER A 154 6.42 -22.37 1.35
N GLY A 155 7.62 -22.60 1.86
CA GLY A 155 7.89 -22.82 3.30
C GLY A 155 8.16 -21.53 4.10
N ASN A 156 8.54 -20.44 3.44
CA ASN A 156 9.02 -19.20 4.07
C ASN A 156 8.05 -18.03 3.91
N VAL A 157 7.12 -18.17 2.96
CA VAL A 157 5.93 -17.35 2.85
C VAL A 157 4.78 -18.12 3.48
N VAL A 158 4.06 -17.48 4.39
CA VAL A 158 2.99 -18.08 5.18
C VAL A 158 1.73 -17.22 5.12
N CYS A 159 0.61 -17.78 5.57
CA CYS A 159 -0.69 -17.13 5.60
C CYS A 159 -1.21 -17.11 7.03
N CYS A 160 -1.36 -15.91 7.59
CA CYS A 160 -2.06 -15.66 8.85
C CYS A 160 -3.54 -15.44 8.53
N ARG A 161 -4.45 -16.06 9.28
CA ARG A 161 -5.89 -15.85 9.12
C ARG A 161 -6.42 -15.00 10.26
N HIS A 162 -7.04 -13.88 9.92
CA HIS A 162 -7.68 -13.00 10.87
C HIS A 162 -9.18 -12.98 10.62
N GLN A 163 -9.98 -13.05 11.68
CA GLN A 163 -11.41 -12.74 11.59
C GLN A 163 -11.56 -11.23 11.50
N SER A 164 -12.18 -10.75 10.42
CA SER A 164 -12.29 -9.32 10.15
C SER A 164 -13.63 -8.71 10.53
N THR A 165 -14.69 -9.52 10.66
CA THR A 165 -16.05 -9.03 10.91
C THR A 165 -16.77 -9.83 12.00
N PRO A 166 -17.80 -9.24 12.65
CA PRO A 166 -18.72 -9.98 13.54
C PRO A 166 -19.44 -11.13 12.83
N GLU A 167 -19.60 -11.09 11.50
CA GLU A 167 -20.15 -12.22 10.70
C GLU A 167 -19.12 -13.32 10.38
N GLY A 168 -17.86 -13.18 10.84
CA GLY A 168 -16.86 -14.24 10.76
C GLY A 168 -16.11 -14.36 9.43
N GLN A 169 -16.08 -13.31 8.58
CA GLN A 169 -15.32 -13.37 7.34
C GLN A 169 -13.80 -13.42 7.62
N LEU A 170 -13.17 -14.51 7.19
CA LEU A 170 -11.73 -14.74 7.33
C LEU A 170 -10.95 -14.02 6.23
N ILE A 171 -10.03 -13.14 6.63
CA ILE A 171 -9.10 -12.48 5.73
C ILE A 171 -7.73 -13.12 5.86
N THR A 172 -7.07 -13.34 4.71
CA THR A 172 -5.73 -13.90 4.68
C THR A 172 -4.67 -12.81 4.58
N GLN A 173 -3.79 -12.73 5.57
CA GLN A 173 -2.58 -11.92 5.49
C GLN A 173 -1.40 -12.81 5.12
N PHE A 174 -0.70 -12.46 4.05
CA PHE A 174 0.59 -13.07 3.74
C PHE A 174 1.67 -12.50 4.65
N ALA A 175 2.55 -13.36 5.14
CA ALA A 175 3.72 -12.98 5.92
C ALA A 175 4.98 -13.71 5.49
N ARG A 176 6.14 -13.10 5.77
CA ARG A 176 7.47 -13.67 5.58
C ARG A 176 8.06 -14.04 6.94
N ILE A 177 8.48 -15.31 7.10
CA ILE A 177 9.17 -15.85 8.28
C ILE A 177 10.55 -16.39 7.91
N ASP A 178 11.55 -16.34 8.77
CA ASP A 178 12.90 -16.89 8.51
C ASP A 178 13.68 -16.10 7.45
N TRP A 179 14.48 -15.15 7.94
CA TRP A 179 15.31 -14.23 7.14
C TRP A 179 16.77 -14.69 7.04
N GLY A 180 17.05 -15.98 7.24
CA GLY A 180 18.41 -16.54 7.23
C GLY A 180 19.18 -16.39 5.91
N ALA A 181 18.51 -16.03 4.81
CA ALA A 181 19.13 -15.75 3.52
C ALA A 181 19.30 -14.25 3.23
N ALA A 182 18.84 -13.36 4.13
CA ALA A 182 19.00 -11.92 3.97
C ALA A 182 20.46 -11.52 3.86
N PHE A 183 20.72 -10.48 3.07
CA PHE A 183 22.02 -9.86 2.85
C PHE A 183 23.14 -10.77 2.32
N ARG A 184 22.83 -11.99 1.89
CA ARG A 184 23.81 -12.83 1.18
C ARG A 184 24.19 -12.17 -0.14
N TYR A 185 25.48 -11.89 -0.30
CA TYR A 185 26.06 -11.17 -1.45
C TYR A 185 25.32 -9.86 -1.74
N PHE A 186 24.87 -9.16 -0.69
CA PHE A 186 24.05 -7.96 -0.78
C PHE A 186 24.67 -6.86 -1.65
N GLY A 187 25.99 -6.67 -1.56
CA GLY A 187 26.75 -5.70 -2.36
C GLY A 187 27.09 -6.17 -3.78
N TYR A 188 26.84 -7.44 -4.10
CA TYR A 188 27.08 -8.00 -5.43
C TYR A 188 25.75 -8.31 -6.12
N TYR A 189 25.17 -7.33 -6.81
CA TYR A 189 23.98 -7.57 -7.64
C TYR A 189 23.93 -6.57 -8.81
N ASP A 190 23.63 -7.09 -9.99
CA ASP A 190 23.39 -6.26 -11.19
C ASP A 190 21.89 -6.21 -11.50
N ASP A 191 21.22 -7.35 -11.41
CA ASP A 191 19.78 -7.51 -11.56
C ASP A 191 19.16 -7.86 -10.21
N ILE A 192 18.20 -7.04 -9.77
CA ILE A 192 17.53 -7.17 -8.48
C ILE A 192 16.69 -8.44 -8.39
N LEU A 193 16.31 -9.08 -9.51
CA LEU A 193 15.57 -10.35 -9.52
C LEU A 193 16.46 -11.57 -9.80
N ASN A 194 17.73 -11.35 -10.11
CA ASN A 194 18.69 -12.42 -10.41
C ASN A 194 19.97 -12.26 -9.55
N PRO A 195 19.94 -12.72 -8.28
CA PRO A 195 21.05 -12.56 -7.37
C PRO A 195 22.33 -13.22 -7.87
N PHE A 196 23.47 -12.73 -7.38
CA PHE A 196 24.79 -13.24 -7.72
C PHE A 196 24.92 -14.76 -7.53
N GLU A 197 24.26 -15.34 -6.53
CA GLU A 197 24.28 -16.79 -6.29
C GLU A 197 23.66 -17.64 -7.42
N TYR A 198 22.94 -17.02 -8.36
CA TYR A 198 22.33 -17.67 -9.54
C TYR A 198 23.10 -17.42 -10.84
N GLN A 199 24.14 -16.59 -10.81
CA GLN A 199 24.93 -16.25 -11.99
C GLN A 199 25.98 -17.35 -12.30
N GLY A 200 26.37 -17.45 -13.57
CA GLY A 200 27.37 -18.42 -14.07
C GLY A 200 26.79 -19.48 -15.03
N TRP A 201 27.54 -19.81 -16.08
CA TRP A 201 27.09 -20.65 -17.21
C TRP A 201 26.67 -22.09 -16.85
N LEU A 202 27.13 -22.62 -15.71
CA LEU A 202 26.82 -23.97 -15.23
C LEU A 202 25.99 -23.96 -13.93
N ASN A 203 25.42 -22.81 -13.55
CA ASN A 203 24.77 -22.66 -12.25
C ASN A 203 23.30 -23.10 -12.30
N PHE A 204 23.05 -24.40 -12.09
CA PHE A 204 21.69 -24.96 -12.00
C PHE A 204 20.87 -24.44 -10.80
N LYS A 205 21.45 -23.61 -9.91
CA LYS A 205 20.73 -23.03 -8.76
C LYS A 205 19.61 -22.10 -9.21
N ILE A 206 19.70 -21.42 -10.36
CA ILE A 206 18.60 -20.56 -10.83
C ILE A 206 17.30 -21.35 -11.03
N TYR A 207 17.39 -22.58 -11.52
CA TYR A 207 16.22 -23.43 -11.74
C TYR A 207 15.65 -23.99 -10.42
N SER A 208 16.51 -24.35 -9.49
CA SER A 208 16.10 -24.98 -8.21
C SER A 208 15.81 -23.98 -7.08
N LYS A 209 16.31 -22.75 -7.17
CA LYS A 209 16.25 -21.73 -6.12
C LYS A 209 15.75 -20.36 -6.56
N GLY A 210 15.45 -20.17 -7.86
CA GLY A 210 14.86 -18.94 -8.40
C GLY A 210 13.39 -18.73 -8.00
N TYR A 211 13.07 -18.81 -6.71
CA TYR A 211 11.70 -18.85 -6.20
C TYR A 211 10.89 -17.60 -6.52
N ILE A 212 11.53 -16.44 -6.68
CA ILE A 212 10.84 -15.21 -7.10
C ILE A 212 10.15 -15.39 -8.46
N PHE A 213 10.71 -16.21 -9.36
CA PHE A 213 10.11 -16.51 -10.65
C PHE A 213 8.90 -17.43 -10.57
N ASN A 214 8.61 -18.06 -9.42
CA ASN A 214 7.33 -18.75 -9.20
C ASN A 214 6.16 -17.75 -9.13
N TYR A 215 6.42 -16.48 -8.85
CA TYR A 215 5.39 -15.46 -8.79
C TYR A 215 5.11 -14.80 -10.15
N LYS A 216 5.91 -15.09 -11.20
CA LYS A 216 5.88 -14.41 -12.51
C LYS A 216 4.55 -14.44 -13.27
N LYS A 217 3.64 -15.36 -12.91
CA LYS A 217 2.31 -15.52 -13.51
C LYS A 217 1.22 -14.72 -12.81
N ILE A 218 1.50 -14.10 -11.66
CA ILE A 218 0.56 -13.25 -10.94
C ILE A 218 0.70 -11.82 -11.49
N LYS A 219 -0.17 -11.46 -12.44
CA LYS A 219 -0.18 -10.16 -13.11
C LYS A 219 -0.53 -9.05 -12.12
N GLY A 220 0.25 -7.98 -12.08
CA GLY A 220 0.10 -6.85 -11.17
C GLY A 220 0.85 -6.99 -9.84
N LEU A 221 1.46 -8.16 -9.55
CA LEU A 221 2.20 -8.35 -8.30
C LEU A 221 3.52 -7.55 -8.28
N PHE A 222 4.30 -7.63 -9.36
CA PHE A 222 5.57 -6.88 -9.46
C PHE A 222 5.33 -5.36 -9.53
N PRO A 223 4.35 -4.86 -10.30
CA PRO A 223 3.91 -3.46 -10.19
C PRO A 223 3.48 -3.06 -8.77
N ALA A 224 2.75 -3.91 -8.05
CA ALA A 224 2.37 -3.62 -6.67
C ALA A 224 3.57 -3.59 -5.71
N MET A 225 4.61 -4.40 -5.95
CA MET A 225 5.89 -4.29 -5.23
C MET A 225 6.59 -2.96 -5.55
N ALA A 226 6.62 -2.58 -6.83
CA ALA A 226 7.21 -1.31 -7.28
C ALA A 226 6.53 -0.11 -6.62
N GLU A 227 5.19 -0.08 -6.60
CA GLU A 227 4.42 0.97 -5.93
C GLU A 227 4.77 1.06 -4.43
N LYS A 228 4.93 -0.07 -3.74
CA LYS A 228 5.31 -0.09 -2.32
C LYS A 228 6.74 0.39 -2.10
N ALA A 229 7.66 0.10 -3.03
CA ALA A 229 9.02 0.63 -3.00
C ALA A 229 9.05 2.14 -3.24
N THR A 230 8.26 2.66 -4.19
CA THR A 230 8.10 4.12 -4.41
C THR A 230 7.59 4.82 -3.16
N ASN A 231 6.51 4.31 -2.56
CA ASN A 231 5.94 4.86 -1.34
C ASN A 231 6.92 4.84 -0.15
N LEU A 232 7.85 3.89 -0.11
CA LEU A 232 8.88 3.84 0.93
C LEU A 232 9.98 4.86 0.66
N LEU A 233 10.44 4.98 -0.59
CA LEU A 233 11.43 5.98 -1.00
C LEU A 233 10.99 7.42 -0.71
N GLU A 234 9.70 7.71 -0.81
CA GLU A 234 9.14 9.03 -0.48
C GLU A 234 9.21 9.38 1.01
N LYS A 235 9.48 8.40 1.88
CA LYS A 235 9.46 8.55 3.35
C LYS A 235 10.84 8.44 4.00
N ILE A 236 11.88 8.19 3.22
CA ILE A 236 13.23 7.95 3.74
C ILE A 236 14.24 8.81 3.00
N ASP A 237 15.29 9.21 3.71
CA ASP A 237 16.49 9.83 3.16
C ASP A 237 17.74 9.06 3.64
N GLU A 238 18.91 9.45 3.13
CA GLU A 238 20.17 8.77 3.44
C GLU A 238 20.52 8.85 4.94
N ASP A 239 20.23 9.97 5.60
CA ASP A 239 20.56 10.19 7.01
C ASP A 239 19.71 9.28 7.90
N LEU A 240 18.39 9.22 7.64
CA LEU A 240 17.47 8.36 8.36
C LEU A 240 17.83 6.88 8.21
N VAL A 241 18.17 6.44 7.00
CA VAL A 241 18.55 5.05 6.75
C VAL A 241 19.87 4.70 7.44
N GLN A 242 20.87 5.58 7.38
CA GLN A 242 22.13 5.40 8.10
C GLN A 242 21.93 5.32 9.62
N GLU A 243 21.06 6.17 10.19
CA GLU A 243 20.68 6.13 11.60
C GLU A 243 20.04 4.78 11.97
N MET A 244 19.11 4.29 11.15
CA MET A 244 18.47 2.98 11.35
C MET A 244 19.48 1.84 11.32
N ILE A 245 20.45 1.87 10.40
CA ILE A 245 21.50 0.86 10.32
C ILE A 245 22.41 0.91 11.55
N CYS A 246 22.82 2.10 11.99
CA CYS A 246 23.60 2.27 13.21
C CYS A 246 22.85 1.76 14.44
N SER A 247 21.56 2.11 14.59
CA SER A 247 20.68 1.66 15.68
C SER A 247 20.52 0.13 15.70
N ALA A 248 20.36 -0.48 14.53
CA ALA A 248 20.32 -1.95 14.40
C ALA A 248 21.65 -2.60 14.83
N LEU A 249 22.80 -2.04 14.44
CA LEU A 249 24.12 -2.56 14.82
C LEU A 249 24.41 -2.38 16.31
N GLN A 250 24.01 -1.25 16.90
CA GLN A 250 24.10 -0.98 18.34
C GLN A 250 23.26 -1.97 19.17
N SER A 251 22.21 -2.53 18.58
CA SER A 251 21.34 -3.50 19.25
C SER A 251 21.91 -4.92 19.24
N LEU A 252 23.02 -5.17 18.52
CA LEU A 252 23.71 -6.45 18.52
C LEU A 252 24.51 -6.65 19.81
N PRO A 253 24.61 -7.89 20.34
CA PRO A 253 25.52 -8.19 21.43
C PRO A 253 26.99 -7.97 21.01
N VAL A 254 27.76 -7.32 21.87
CA VAL A 254 29.14 -6.90 21.58
C VAL A 254 30.09 -8.09 21.34
N ASP A 255 29.78 -9.24 21.93
CA ASP A 255 30.54 -10.50 21.85
C ASP A 255 29.92 -11.50 20.87
N LEU A 256 28.93 -11.09 20.07
CA LEU A 256 28.28 -11.96 19.08
C LEU A 256 29.28 -12.47 18.02
N LEU A 257 30.22 -11.62 17.60
CA LEU A 257 31.13 -11.88 16.50
C LEU A 257 32.60 -11.84 16.95
N THR A 258 33.39 -12.76 16.41
CA THR A 258 34.86 -12.66 16.45
C THR A 258 35.37 -11.91 15.22
N ALA A 259 36.58 -11.35 15.29
CA ALA A 259 37.20 -10.68 14.15
C ALA A 259 37.30 -11.56 12.89
N SER A 260 37.56 -12.87 13.07
CA SER A 260 37.60 -13.82 11.94
C SER A 260 36.24 -13.94 11.26
N VAL A 261 35.17 -14.08 12.05
CA VAL A 261 33.80 -14.20 11.53
C VAL A 261 33.35 -12.89 10.89
N GLN A 262 33.71 -11.75 11.47
CA GLN A 262 33.40 -10.44 10.92
C GLN A 262 34.03 -10.24 9.53
N LYS A 263 35.26 -10.69 9.33
CA LYS A 263 35.93 -10.69 8.02
C LYS A 263 35.22 -11.59 7.00
N GLU A 264 34.82 -12.80 7.41
CA GLU A 264 34.01 -13.69 6.57
C GLU A 264 32.67 -13.05 6.20
N LEU A 265 32.01 -12.41 7.17
CA LEU A 265 30.75 -11.70 6.96
C LEU A 265 30.92 -10.51 6.00
N ALA A 266 31.99 -9.72 6.09
CA ALA A 266 32.25 -8.63 5.15
C ALA A 266 32.30 -9.13 3.70
N THR A 267 32.93 -10.29 3.48
CA THR A 267 32.96 -10.96 2.17
C THR A 267 31.59 -11.53 1.79
N TYR A 268 30.91 -12.18 2.74
CA TYR A 268 29.59 -12.80 2.54
C TYR A 268 28.51 -11.77 2.18
N LEU A 269 28.54 -10.59 2.82
CA LEU A 269 27.67 -9.45 2.54
C LEU A 269 28.07 -8.74 1.24
N GLY A 270 29.35 -8.80 0.86
CA GLY A 270 29.91 -7.98 -0.22
C GLY A 270 30.09 -6.51 0.16
N ILE A 271 30.34 -6.24 1.45
CA ILE A 271 30.52 -4.89 2.00
C ILE A 271 31.83 -4.87 2.81
N PRO A 272 32.96 -4.47 2.20
CA PRO A 272 34.28 -4.53 2.84
C PRO A 272 34.39 -3.70 4.12
N SER A 273 33.66 -2.59 4.23
CA SER A 273 33.66 -1.74 5.42
C SER A 273 33.13 -2.44 6.68
N PHE A 274 32.39 -3.55 6.53
CA PHE A 274 31.93 -4.33 7.68
C PHE A 274 33.08 -4.89 8.52
N GLU A 275 34.23 -5.21 7.91
CA GLU A 275 35.43 -5.70 8.62
C GLU A 275 35.96 -4.68 9.66
N LYS A 276 35.61 -3.40 9.50
CA LYS A 276 36.09 -2.30 10.35
C LYS A 276 35.08 -1.85 11.40
N VAL A 277 33.92 -2.49 11.48
CA VAL A 277 32.91 -2.16 12.49
C VAL A 277 33.44 -2.51 13.88
N MET A 278 33.36 -1.56 14.81
CA MET A 278 33.71 -1.77 16.21
C MET A 278 32.41 -1.80 17.02
N PHE A 279 32.21 -2.83 17.84
CA PHE A 279 31.02 -3.01 18.68
C PHE A 279 31.25 -2.65 20.16
N ASP A 280 32.46 -2.22 20.53
CA ASP A 280 32.86 -1.93 21.91
C ASP A 280 32.63 -0.45 22.29
N GLU A 281 33.27 0.00 23.38
CA GLU A 281 33.18 1.38 23.88
C GLU A 281 33.67 2.43 22.85
N GLN A 282 34.42 2.03 21.83
CA GLN A 282 34.87 2.86 20.70
C GLN A 282 34.01 2.61 19.44
N ALA A 283 32.74 2.26 19.65
CA ALA A 283 31.78 1.91 18.62
C ALA A 283 31.86 2.81 17.38
N SER A 284 32.08 2.18 16.23
CA SER A 284 32.19 2.86 14.93
C SER A 284 31.45 2.08 13.87
N TYR A 285 30.26 2.58 13.51
CA TYR A 285 29.35 1.94 12.55
C TYR A 285 29.28 2.69 11.21
N GLN A 286 29.67 3.96 11.21
CA GLN A 286 29.37 4.91 10.13
C GLN A 286 29.85 4.48 8.74
N PRO A 287 31.11 4.03 8.54
CA PRO A 287 31.56 3.61 7.21
C PRO A 287 30.70 2.47 6.63
N PHE A 288 30.32 1.50 7.46
CA PHE A 288 29.45 0.41 7.04
C PHE A 288 28.01 0.87 6.82
N ALA A 289 27.49 1.76 7.66
CA ALA A 289 26.15 2.32 7.51
C ALA A 289 26.01 3.07 6.17
N ILE A 290 27.00 3.87 5.79
CA ILE A 290 27.05 4.58 4.50
C ILE A 290 27.04 3.59 3.34
N ASP A 291 27.94 2.61 3.33
CA ASP A 291 28.02 1.64 2.23
C ASP A 291 26.74 0.81 2.10
N PHE A 292 26.19 0.36 3.23
CA PHE A 292 24.94 -0.40 3.26
C PHE A 292 23.75 0.46 2.80
N CYS A 293 23.67 1.72 3.24
CA CYS A 293 22.66 2.69 2.81
C CYS A 293 22.70 2.89 1.29
N ASN A 294 23.89 3.14 0.74
CA ASN A 294 24.10 3.29 -0.71
C ASN A 294 23.61 2.08 -1.50
N ILE A 295 23.87 0.86 -1.00
CA ILE A 295 23.37 -0.37 -1.61
C ILE A 295 21.84 -0.43 -1.51
N LEU A 296 21.27 -0.17 -0.32
CA LEU A 296 19.82 -0.22 -0.10
C LEU A 296 19.06 0.73 -1.05
N PHE A 297 19.51 1.97 -1.19
CA PHE A 297 18.90 2.94 -2.12
C PHE A 297 18.98 2.47 -3.57
N LYS A 298 20.14 1.97 -4.02
CA LYS A 298 20.27 1.38 -5.37
C LYS A 298 19.31 0.21 -5.57
N ARG A 299 19.06 -0.61 -4.54
CA ARG A 299 18.09 -1.72 -4.61
C ARG A 299 16.65 -1.21 -4.70
N LEU A 300 16.29 -0.21 -3.91
CA LEU A 300 14.97 0.45 -3.98
C LEU A 300 14.71 1.06 -5.35
N ASP A 301 15.72 1.71 -5.94
CA ASP A 301 15.63 2.27 -7.28
C ASP A 301 15.32 1.21 -8.34
N LYS A 302 15.92 0.02 -8.24
CA LYS A 302 15.59 -1.09 -9.13
C LYS A 302 14.18 -1.62 -8.84
N LEU A 303 13.80 -1.77 -7.57
CA LEU A 303 12.48 -2.25 -7.16
C LEU A 303 11.32 -1.38 -7.68
N ARG A 304 11.44 -0.05 -7.60
CA ARG A 304 10.37 0.88 -8.07
C ARG A 304 10.13 0.83 -9.57
N THR A 305 11.03 0.21 -10.34
CA THR A 305 10.89 0.06 -11.80
C THR A 305 10.36 -1.30 -12.23
N LEU A 306 10.04 -2.19 -11.28
CA LEU A 306 9.57 -3.54 -11.59
C LEU A 306 8.26 -3.51 -12.39
N LYS A 307 8.21 -4.38 -13.40
CA LYS A 307 7.05 -4.61 -14.26
C LYS A 307 6.68 -6.09 -14.22
N ASP A 308 5.50 -6.42 -14.72
CA ASP A 308 5.11 -7.81 -14.89
C ASP A 308 6.10 -8.56 -15.80
N LEU A 309 6.51 -9.75 -15.36
CA LEU A 309 7.52 -10.56 -16.04
C LEU A 309 6.96 -11.39 -17.19
N THR A 310 5.62 -11.51 -17.31
CA THR A 310 4.96 -12.26 -18.37
C THR A 310 3.76 -11.50 -18.91
N GLY A 311 3.54 -11.60 -20.24
CA GLY A 311 2.44 -10.89 -20.91
C GLY A 311 1.08 -11.58 -20.83
N ASN A 312 0.99 -12.85 -20.40
CA ASN A 312 -0.25 -13.64 -20.47
C ASN A 312 -1.22 -13.39 -19.29
N HIS A 313 -2.52 -13.31 -19.57
CA HIS A 313 -3.53 -12.63 -18.74
C HIS A 313 -4.41 -13.50 -17.82
N SER A 314 -3.92 -14.60 -17.24
CA SER A 314 -4.83 -15.56 -16.57
C SER A 314 -4.97 -15.43 -15.04
N PHE A 315 -4.07 -14.74 -14.34
CA PHE A 315 -4.13 -14.61 -12.87
C PHE A 315 -3.81 -13.18 -12.42
N LEU A 316 -4.84 -12.44 -12.03
CA LEU A 316 -4.72 -11.06 -11.56
C LEU A 316 -4.41 -11.00 -10.07
N TYR A 317 -3.48 -10.13 -9.69
CA TYR A 317 -3.22 -9.80 -8.29
C TYR A 317 -4.40 -9.00 -7.72
N GLN A 318 -5.07 -9.56 -6.71
CA GLN A 318 -6.26 -8.98 -6.07
C GLN A 318 -6.01 -8.79 -4.57
N SER A 319 -5.00 -7.98 -4.23
CA SER A 319 -4.84 -7.56 -2.83
C SER A 319 -5.99 -6.66 -2.43
N MET A 320 -6.51 -6.86 -1.22
CA MET A 320 -7.43 -5.90 -0.63
C MET A 320 -6.78 -4.52 -0.58
N ILE A 321 -7.57 -3.52 -0.95
CA ILE A 321 -7.23 -2.11 -0.80
C ILE A 321 -7.83 -1.69 0.52
N PHE A 322 -6.98 -1.35 1.49
CA PHE A 322 -7.42 -0.79 2.75
C PHE A 322 -7.34 0.72 2.69
N ALA A 323 -8.37 1.39 3.19
CA ALA A 323 -8.26 2.79 3.56
C ALA A 323 -7.15 2.95 4.63
N THR A 324 -6.07 3.69 4.33
CA THR A 324 -5.17 4.28 5.36
C THR A 324 -5.98 5.07 6.39
N PRO A 325 -5.72 4.99 7.70
CA PRO A 325 -6.37 5.89 8.67
C PRO A 325 -6.13 7.36 8.28
N LEU A 326 -7.16 8.20 8.35
CA LEU A 326 -7.11 9.61 7.92
C LEU A 326 -6.16 10.46 8.79
N THR A 327 -5.92 10.02 10.04
CA THR A 327 -4.95 10.63 10.96
C THR A 327 -3.54 10.67 10.35
N ASP A 328 -3.10 9.61 9.68
CA ASP A 328 -1.77 9.56 9.06
C ASP A 328 -1.65 10.48 7.83
N MET A 329 -2.78 10.84 7.19
CA MET A 329 -2.80 11.75 6.04
C MET A 329 -2.81 13.23 6.43
N ILE A 330 -3.50 13.58 7.54
CA ILE A 330 -3.63 14.97 7.99
C ILE A 330 -2.33 15.46 8.65
N PHE A 331 -1.62 14.60 9.39
CA PHE A 331 -0.36 14.98 10.04
C PHE A 331 0.83 15.13 9.08
N HIS A 332 0.69 14.79 7.79
CA HIS A 332 1.79 14.78 6.82
C HIS A 332 1.53 15.67 5.58
N SER A 333 0.46 16.47 5.58
CA SER A 333 0.23 17.47 4.53
C SER A 333 1.09 18.71 4.80
N GLU A 334 2.14 18.92 4.00
CA GLU A 334 2.98 20.13 4.05
C GLU A 334 2.27 21.40 3.54
N ASP A 335 1.10 21.27 2.91
CA ASP A 335 0.35 22.40 2.34
C ASP A 335 -0.45 23.16 3.43
N LYS A 336 0.20 24.18 4.00
CA LYS A 336 -0.38 25.05 5.04
C LYS A 336 -1.59 25.85 4.55
N GLU A 337 -1.66 26.16 3.26
CA GLU A 337 -2.74 26.94 2.66
C GLU A 337 -4.02 26.10 2.58
N LEU A 338 -3.89 24.85 2.11
CA LEU A 338 -4.98 23.89 2.11
C LEU A 338 -5.49 23.59 3.52
N THR A 339 -4.58 23.42 4.48
CA THR A 339 -4.94 23.14 5.88
C THR A 339 -5.75 24.27 6.52
N ASN A 340 -5.50 25.53 6.13
CA ASN A 340 -6.26 26.69 6.60
C ASN A 340 -7.63 26.80 5.93
N ILE A 341 -7.71 26.60 4.60
CA ILE A 341 -8.98 26.60 3.86
C ILE A 341 -9.95 25.53 4.41
N LEU A 342 -9.44 24.36 4.77
CA LEU A 342 -10.23 23.25 5.31
C LEU A 342 -10.70 23.48 6.76
N LYS A 343 -9.93 24.23 7.55
CA LYS A 343 -10.31 24.66 8.91
C LYS A 343 -11.40 25.73 8.88
N ASP A 344 -11.27 26.72 7.99
CA ASP A 344 -12.23 27.83 7.87
C ASP A 344 -13.58 27.38 7.29
N LYS A 345 -13.60 26.33 6.46
CA LYS A 345 -14.84 25.81 5.82
C LYS A 345 -15.45 24.59 6.55
N ASN A 346 -15.18 24.42 7.84
CA ASN A 346 -15.82 23.42 8.72
C ASN A 346 -15.69 21.93 8.32
N LEU A 347 -14.77 21.56 7.41
CA LEU A 347 -14.58 20.15 7.03
C LEU A 347 -14.02 19.32 8.20
N ASP A 348 -13.19 19.93 9.05
CA ASP A 348 -12.61 19.31 10.26
C ASP A 348 -13.70 18.90 11.29
N LEU A 349 -14.84 19.60 11.32
CA LEU A 349 -15.98 19.26 12.17
C LEU A 349 -16.73 18.01 11.69
N VAL A 350 -16.85 17.81 10.37
CA VAL A 350 -17.41 16.58 9.79
C VAL A 350 -16.52 15.39 10.13
N LEU A 351 -15.20 15.56 10.02
CA LEU A 351 -14.20 14.55 10.34
C LEU A 351 -14.21 14.17 11.83
N LYS A 352 -14.38 15.14 12.74
CA LYS A 352 -14.45 14.92 14.20
C LYS A 352 -15.81 14.38 14.67
N ASN A 353 -16.91 14.83 14.07
CA ASN A 353 -18.25 14.38 14.46
C ASN A 353 -18.56 12.96 13.98
N GLU A 354 -17.98 12.51 12.86
CA GLU A 354 -18.12 11.12 12.39
C GLU A 354 -17.26 10.15 13.23
N ALA A 355 -16.08 10.56 13.70
CA ALA A 355 -15.26 9.75 14.61
C ALA A 355 -15.90 9.49 15.99
N ASN A 356 -16.85 10.35 16.40
CA ASN A 356 -17.48 10.31 17.72
C ASN A 356 -18.89 9.69 17.75
N LYS A 357 -19.46 9.25 16.62
CA LYS A 357 -20.77 8.57 16.60
C LYS A 357 -20.61 7.08 16.92
N THR A 358 -20.88 6.72 18.18
CA THR A 358 -20.53 5.43 18.80
C THR A 358 -21.42 4.22 18.42
N GLU A 359 -22.29 4.30 17.41
CA GLU A 359 -23.19 3.17 17.07
C GLU A 359 -23.44 2.99 15.55
N ARG A 360 -22.48 3.33 14.68
CA ARG A 360 -22.57 2.99 13.24
C ARG A 360 -21.77 1.74 12.91
N ASN A 361 -22.31 0.95 11.97
CA ASN A 361 -21.63 -0.23 11.42
C ASN A 361 -20.26 0.17 10.89
N LYS A 362 -19.23 -0.59 11.26
CA LYS A 362 -17.83 -0.40 10.84
C LYS A 362 -17.66 -0.30 9.31
N ILE A 363 -18.58 -0.90 8.55
CA ILE A 363 -18.66 -0.88 7.08
C ILE A 363 -19.03 0.52 6.54
N ASP A 364 -19.98 1.21 7.19
CA ASP A 364 -20.41 2.55 6.76
C ASP A 364 -19.28 3.56 6.96
N ILE A 365 -18.58 3.46 8.10
CA ILE A 365 -17.40 4.28 8.39
C ILE A 365 -16.28 4.05 7.36
N GLU A 366 -16.02 2.80 6.97
CA GLU A 366 -14.99 2.49 5.98
C GLU A 366 -15.34 3.04 4.58
N GLN A 367 -16.59 2.93 4.15
CA GLN A 367 -17.05 3.49 2.87
C GLN A 367 -17.00 5.03 2.86
N GLU A 368 -17.42 5.66 3.96
CA GLU A 368 -17.31 7.11 4.14
C GLU A 368 -15.85 7.56 4.12
N MET A 369 -14.94 6.84 4.79
CA MET A 369 -13.51 7.14 4.75
C MET A 369 -12.90 6.99 3.36
N VAL A 370 -13.25 5.93 2.61
CA VAL A 370 -12.81 5.74 1.21
C VAL A 370 -13.25 6.92 0.35
N LEU A 371 -14.49 7.36 0.51
CA LEU A 371 -15.04 8.49 -0.20
C LEU A 371 -14.28 9.79 0.14
N MET A 372 -14.03 10.06 1.42
CA MET A 372 -13.29 11.24 1.89
C MET A 372 -11.86 11.29 1.35
N LYS A 373 -11.18 10.16 1.27
CA LYS A 373 -9.82 10.08 0.69
C LYS A 373 -9.82 10.41 -0.79
N ARG A 374 -10.80 9.87 -1.50
CA ARG A 374 -10.97 10.13 -2.93
C ARG A 374 -11.23 11.61 -3.16
N PHE A 375 -12.09 12.22 -2.34
CA PHE A 375 -12.32 13.66 -2.36
C PHE A 375 -11.03 14.45 -2.14
N TYR A 376 -10.22 14.08 -1.13
CA TYR A 376 -8.95 14.72 -0.87
C TYR A 376 -7.98 14.62 -2.07
N HIS A 377 -7.79 13.42 -2.60
CA HIS A 377 -6.81 13.20 -3.66
C HIS A 377 -7.26 13.77 -5.01
N GLU A 378 -8.55 13.70 -5.33
CA GLU A 378 -9.05 14.02 -6.67
C GLU A 378 -9.57 15.46 -6.81
N LEU A 379 -10.15 16.04 -5.77
CA LEU A 379 -10.74 17.38 -5.81
C LEU A 379 -9.86 18.41 -5.10
N LEU A 380 -9.26 18.10 -3.96
CA LEU A 380 -8.38 19.07 -3.28
C LEU A 380 -7.03 19.28 -3.98
N GLN A 381 -6.72 18.50 -5.01
CA GLN A 381 -5.58 18.74 -5.90
C GLN A 381 -6.01 19.38 -7.24
N ASP A 382 -7.31 19.61 -7.45
CA ASP A 382 -7.87 20.15 -8.67
C ASP A 382 -7.93 21.68 -8.62
N HIS A 383 -7.18 22.35 -9.50
CA HIS A 383 -7.13 23.80 -9.58
C HIS A 383 -8.49 24.45 -9.91
N ILE A 384 -9.33 23.84 -10.75
CA ILE A 384 -10.67 24.36 -11.07
C ILE A 384 -11.55 24.29 -9.83
N PHE A 385 -11.47 23.18 -9.08
CA PHE A 385 -12.19 23.02 -7.83
C PHE A 385 -11.71 24.01 -6.77
N LYS A 386 -10.39 24.15 -6.55
CA LYS A 386 -9.81 25.12 -5.61
C LYS A 386 -10.27 26.55 -5.93
N ASN A 387 -10.16 26.98 -7.18
CA ASN A 387 -10.59 28.32 -7.61
C ASN A 387 -12.09 28.53 -7.40
N THR A 388 -12.91 27.51 -7.67
CA THR A 388 -14.35 27.56 -7.43
C THR A 388 -14.64 27.71 -5.93
N LEU A 389 -13.93 26.95 -5.09
CA LEU A 389 -14.08 26.98 -3.64
C LEU A 389 -13.71 28.34 -3.04
N SER A 390 -12.66 29.00 -3.55
CA SER A 390 -12.23 30.32 -3.10
C SER A 390 -13.24 31.43 -3.38
N SER A 391 -14.13 31.23 -4.36
CA SER A 391 -15.18 32.20 -4.73
C SER A 391 -16.46 32.11 -3.88
N LEU A 392 -16.53 31.15 -2.95
CA LEU A 392 -17.73 30.84 -2.17
C LEU A 392 -17.52 31.14 -0.68
N GLU A 393 -18.45 31.90 -0.09
CA GLU A 393 -18.36 32.42 1.28
C GLU A 393 -18.46 31.33 2.35
N GLU A 394 -19.33 30.33 2.19
CA GLU A 394 -19.48 29.25 3.18
C GLU A 394 -20.07 27.98 2.55
N ILE A 395 -19.45 26.82 2.78
CA ILE A 395 -19.89 25.52 2.27
C ILE A 395 -19.89 24.54 3.43
N ASN A 396 -21.05 23.91 3.66
CA ASN A 396 -21.14 22.79 4.59
C ASN A 396 -21.04 21.48 3.80
N PHE A 397 -19.91 20.79 3.96
CA PHE A 397 -19.69 19.52 3.29
C PHE A 397 -20.46 18.40 3.98
N SER A 398 -21.37 17.77 3.23
CA SER A 398 -21.98 16.50 3.61
C SER A 398 -21.40 15.36 2.78
N LEU A 399 -21.50 14.12 3.26
CA LEU A 399 -21.04 12.95 2.51
C LEU A 399 -21.74 12.83 1.15
N ASP A 400 -23.04 13.13 1.08
CA ASP A 400 -23.79 13.15 -0.18
C ASP A 400 -23.25 14.23 -1.13
N LEU A 401 -22.96 15.42 -0.62
CA LEU A 401 -22.32 16.47 -1.43
C LEU A 401 -20.95 16.02 -1.93
N ILE A 402 -20.16 15.33 -1.10
CA ILE A 402 -18.84 14.83 -1.50
C ILE A 402 -18.93 13.74 -2.58
N LYS A 403 -19.89 12.81 -2.46
CA LYS A 403 -20.19 11.83 -3.52
C LYS A 403 -20.51 12.55 -4.84
N ASP A 404 -21.36 13.56 -4.77
CA ASP A 404 -21.80 14.31 -5.94
C ASP A 404 -20.65 15.06 -6.62
N LEU A 405 -19.77 15.70 -5.84
CA LEU A 405 -18.60 16.39 -6.38
C LEU A 405 -17.62 15.41 -7.04
N LEU A 406 -17.47 14.20 -6.49
CA LEU A 406 -16.65 13.14 -7.08
C LEU A 406 -17.25 12.61 -8.39
N ILE A 407 -18.57 12.49 -8.48
CA ILE A 407 -19.26 12.13 -9.74
C ILE A 407 -18.98 13.16 -10.83
N LEU A 408 -19.05 14.47 -10.49
CA LEU A 408 -18.71 15.53 -11.42
C LEU A 408 -17.23 15.45 -11.88
N LYS A 409 -16.32 15.16 -10.94
CA LYS A 409 -14.89 14.99 -11.23
C LYS A 409 -14.61 13.79 -12.15
N ASP A 410 -15.32 12.69 -11.94
CA ASP A 410 -15.19 11.48 -12.74
C ASP A 410 -15.65 11.70 -14.18
N PHE A 411 -16.81 12.33 -14.34
CA PHE A 411 -17.31 12.73 -15.65
C PHE A 411 -16.28 13.61 -16.37
N TYR A 412 -15.77 14.62 -15.69
CA TYR A 412 -14.76 15.53 -16.22
C TYR A 412 -13.47 14.81 -16.67
N LYS A 413 -12.90 13.95 -15.82
CA LYS A 413 -11.69 13.18 -16.15
C LYS A 413 -11.91 12.24 -17.33
N LEU A 414 -13.05 11.54 -17.35
CA LEU A 414 -13.40 10.63 -18.44
C LEU A 414 -13.46 11.38 -19.78
N LYS A 415 -14.14 12.53 -19.82
CA LYS A 415 -14.26 13.34 -21.05
C LYS A 415 -12.95 13.98 -21.45
N ARG A 416 -12.13 14.45 -20.50
CA ARG A 416 -10.81 14.99 -20.79
C ARG A 416 -9.83 13.92 -21.30
N GLY A 417 -9.94 12.68 -20.82
CA GLY A 417 -9.10 11.55 -21.23
C GLY A 417 -9.40 11.03 -22.64
N LEU A 418 -10.67 10.98 -23.04
CA LEU A 418 -11.11 10.55 -24.37
C LEU A 418 -10.65 11.50 -25.51
N ASN A 419 -10.28 12.75 -25.17
CA ASN A 419 -9.73 13.71 -26.12
C ASN A 419 -8.27 13.45 -26.55
N ASN A 420 -7.55 12.60 -25.83
CA ASN A 420 -6.15 12.31 -26.11
C ASN A 420 -5.96 11.13 -27.08
N ASP A 421 -7.03 10.40 -27.41
CA ASP A 421 -7.03 9.36 -28.43
C ASP A 421 -7.43 9.97 -29.78
N ASP A 422 -6.59 9.80 -30.81
CA ASP A 422 -6.77 10.40 -32.15
C ASP A 422 -8.02 9.91 -32.92
N ASN A 423 -8.85 9.09 -32.29
CA ASN A 423 -10.07 8.56 -32.86
C ASN A 423 -11.31 9.28 -32.31
N LEU A 424 -11.74 10.27 -33.10
CA LEU A 424 -13.13 10.60 -33.43
C LEU A 424 -13.99 11.50 -32.54
N ASP A 425 -13.57 12.03 -31.38
CA ASP A 425 -14.41 12.98 -30.61
C ASP A 425 -13.60 14.05 -29.85
N ARG A 426 -12.93 14.97 -30.57
CA ARG A 426 -12.21 16.10 -29.95
C ARG A 426 -13.19 17.12 -29.36
N PHE A 427 -13.37 17.08 -28.05
CA PHE A 427 -13.98 18.15 -27.26
C PHE A 427 -13.09 19.39 -27.26
N ASP A 428 -13.71 20.56 -27.25
CA ASP A 428 -13.04 21.79 -26.86
C ASP A 428 -12.76 21.71 -25.35
N HIS A 429 -11.47 21.66 -24.98
CA HIS A 429 -11.05 21.53 -23.59
C HIS A 429 -11.50 22.73 -22.75
N ASP A 430 -11.54 23.93 -23.35
CA ASP A 430 -11.96 25.14 -22.64
C ASP A 430 -13.46 25.06 -22.35
N LEU A 431 -14.24 24.54 -23.29
CA LEU A 431 -15.68 24.33 -23.14
C LEU A 431 -16.01 23.28 -22.05
N LEU A 432 -15.20 22.22 -21.95
CA LEU A 432 -15.36 21.19 -20.90
C LEU A 432 -14.92 21.71 -19.52
N ASP A 433 -13.83 22.47 -19.45
CA ASP A 433 -13.33 23.09 -18.20
C ASP A 433 -14.37 24.10 -17.66
N GLU A 434 -14.94 24.93 -18.55
CA GLU A 434 -16.00 25.88 -18.23
C GLU A 434 -17.29 25.17 -17.79
N PHE A 435 -17.69 24.10 -18.49
CA PHE A 435 -18.84 23.28 -18.08
C PHE A 435 -18.63 22.70 -16.68
N TYR A 436 -17.48 22.08 -16.43
CA TYR A 436 -17.15 21.48 -15.13
C TYR A 436 -17.17 22.53 -14.01
N LYS A 437 -16.55 23.69 -14.20
CA LYS A 437 -16.61 24.82 -13.26
C LYS A 437 -18.05 25.24 -12.94
N ASN A 438 -18.90 25.38 -13.96
CA ASN A 438 -20.30 25.76 -13.76
C ASN A 438 -21.10 24.68 -13.01
N THR A 439 -20.85 23.40 -13.28
CA THR A 439 -21.51 22.31 -12.54
C THR A 439 -21.10 22.28 -11.07
N LEU A 440 -19.84 22.56 -10.75
CA LEU A 440 -19.35 22.70 -9.37
C LEU A 440 -20.05 23.87 -8.66
N LEU A 441 -20.14 25.04 -9.30
CA LEU A 441 -20.83 26.21 -8.74
C LEU A 441 -22.30 25.92 -8.44
N ILE A 442 -23.02 25.26 -9.35
CA ILE A 442 -24.43 24.90 -9.12
C ILE A 442 -24.55 23.92 -7.95
N ARG A 443 -23.73 22.86 -7.91
CA ARG A 443 -23.85 21.84 -6.86
C ARG A 443 -23.49 22.37 -5.47
N LEU A 444 -22.51 23.28 -5.40
CA LEU A 444 -22.10 23.96 -4.17
C LEU A 444 -23.03 25.13 -3.78
N SER A 445 -24.01 25.48 -4.60
CA SER A 445 -24.94 26.58 -4.33
C SER A 445 -25.97 26.22 -3.24
N LYS A 446 -26.63 27.24 -2.70
CA LYS A 446 -27.73 27.10 -1.74
C LYS A 446 -29.09 26.74 -2.38
N GLN A 447 -29.13 26.52 -3.71
CA GLN A 447 -30.36 26.11 -4.40
C GLN A 447 -30.84 24.75 -3.89
N ASP A 448 -32.16 24.52 -3.88
CA ASP A 448 -32.70 23.20 -3.60
C ASP A 448 -32.35 22.20 -4.72
N LYS A 449 -32.46 20.89 -4.43
CA LYS A 449 -32.05 19.84 -5.37
C LYS A 449 -32.77 19.91 -6.72
N LEU A 450 -34.04 20.34 -6.76
CA LEU A 450 -34.78 20.45 -8.02
C LEU A 450 -34.26 21.62 -8.86
N SER A 451 -34.05 22.78 -8.25
CA SER A 451 -33.45 23.93 -8.93
C SER A 451 -32.00 23.66 -9.38
N GLN A 452 -31.21 22.93 -8.59
CA GLN A 452 -29.87 22.50 -9.02
C GLN A 452 -29.94 21.57 -10.24
N ALA A 453 -30.85 20.58 -10.24
CA ALA A 453 -31.02 19.67 -11.38
C ALA A 453 -31.46 20.42 -12.65
N GLN A 454 -32.38 21.37 -12.52
CA GLN A 454 -32.83 22.21 -13.64
C GLN A 454 -31.69 23.09 -14.19
N SER A 455 -30.91 23.71 -13.31
CA SER A 455 -29.77 24.56 -13.68
C SER A 455 -28.66 23.75 -14.36
N LEU A 456 -28.35 22.56 -13.84
CA LEU A 456 -27.34 21.67 -14.44
C LEU A 456 -27.76 21.21 -15.83
N LEU A 457 -29.05 20.87 -16.01
CA LEU A 457 -29.57 20.48 -17.31
C LEU A 457 -29.57 21.67 -18.29
N ALA A 458 -29.98 22.86 -17.84
CA ALA A 458 -29.96 24.07 -18.67
C ALA A 458 -28.53 24.43 -19.14
N ILE A 459 -27.54 24.33 -18.25
CA ILE A 459 -26.14 24.52 -18.62
C ILE A 459 -25.67 23.41 -19.57
N ALA A 460 -26.06 22.15 -19.34
CA ALA A 460 -25.75 21.09 -20.30
C ALA A 460 -26.32 21.40 -21.70
N TYR A 461 -27.57 21.85 -21.80
CA TYR A 461 -28.16 22.30 -23.05
C TYR A 461 -27.38 23.49 -23.65
N GLN A 462 -27.05 24.50 -22.87
CA GLN A 462 -26.32 25.67 -23.36
C GLN A 462 -24.96 25.29 -23.96
N PHE A 463 -24.21 24.40 -23.31
CA PHE A 463 -22.88 24.00 -23.74
C PHE A 463 -22.90 22.97 -24.88
N PHE A 464 -23.94 22.12 -24.94
CA PHE A 464 -23.93 20.91 -25.78
C PHE A 464 -25.07 20.78 -26.79
N ALA A 465 -26.12 21.60 -26.73
CA ALA A 465 -27.22 21.57 -27.70
C ALA A 465 -26.94 22.33 -29.02
N PRO A 466 -26.23 23.47 -29.05
CA PRO A 466 -26.07 24.26 -30.29
C PRO A 466 -25.11 23.65 -31.33
N LYS A 467 -24.25 22.72 -30.92
CA LYS A 467 -23.32 22.00 -31.80
C LYS A 467 -23.78 20.55 -31.83
N TYR A 468 -23.95 19.96 -33.02
CA TYR A 468 -24.35 18.57 -33.28
C TYR A 468 -23.56 17.53 -32.46
N LEU A 469 -23.82 17.46 -31.16
CA LEU A 469 -23.16 16.54 -30.27
C LEU A 469 -23.86 15.20 -30.40
N ARG A 470 -23.04 14.17 -30.59
CA ARG A 470 -23.45 12.79 -30.77
C ARG A 470 -24.27 12.37 -29.55
N VAL A 471 -25.35 11.64 -29.80
CA VAL A 471 -26.27 11.06 -28.79
C VAL A 471 -25.54 10.46 -27.58
N ALA A 472 -24.34 9.91 -27.79
CA ALA A 472 -23.49 9.34 -26.75
C ALA A 472 -23.12 10.33 -25.62
N ILE A 473 -22.70 11.56 -25.92
CA ILE A 473 -22.26 12.51 -24.88
C ILE A 473 -23.45 13.03 -24.10
N TRP A 474 -24.56 13.29 -24.78
CA TRP A 474 -25.81 13.65 -24.13
C TRP A 474 -26.26 12.56 -23.17
N GLN A 475 -26.17 11.29 -23.58
CA GLN A 475 -26.47 10.16 -22.72
C GLN A 475 -25.55 10.12 -21.49
N ASP A 476 -24.25 10.37 -21.64
CA ASP A 476 -23.31 10.39 -20.52
C ASP A 476 -23.59 11.53 -19.53
N ILE A 477 -24.02 12.69 -20.03
CA ILE A 477 -24.47 13.81 -19.17
C ILE A 477 -25.74 13.42 -18.42
N LEU A 478 -26.73 12.83 -19.09
CA LEU A 478 -27.95 12.37 -18.44
C LEU A 478 -27.67 11.28 -17.39
N ASN A 479 -26.72 10.37 -17.64
CA ASN A 479 -26.28 9.36 -16.70
C ASN A 479 -25.58 9.98 -15.47
N MET A 480 -24.71 10.97 -15.70
CA MET A 480 -24.07 11.74 -14.64
C MET A 480 -25.13 12.44 -13.77
N LEU A 481 -26.08 13.16 -14.39
CA LEU A 481 -27.16 13.84 -13.66
C LEU A 481 -28.07 12.85 -12.92
N GLY A 482 -28.37 11.70 -13.54
CA GLY A 482 -29.14 10.63 -12.89
C GLY A 482 -28.46 10.11 -11.62
N SER A 483 -27.12 10.04 -11.64
CA SER A 483 -26.31 9.64 -10.49
C SER A 483 -26.29 10.68 -9.37
N LEU A 484 -26.30 11.98 -9.70
CA LEU A 484 -26.33 13.07 -8.70
C LEU A 484 -27.68 13.17 -7.96
N PHE A 485 -28.78 12.81 -8.62
CA PHE A 485 -30.14 13.03 -8.10
C PHE A 485 -30.90 11.73 -7.79
N ASN A 486 -30.19 10.59 -7.71
CA ASN A 486 -30.73 9.27 -7.31
C ASN A 486 -32.03 8.89 -8.03
N GLY A 487 -32.10 9.12 -9.35
CA GLY A 487 -33.28 8.73 -10.10
C GLY A 487 -33.32 9.20 -11.55
N GLU A 488 -33.29 8.24 -12.48
CA GLU A 488 -33.56 8.44 -13.90
C GLU A 488 -34.94 9.08 -14.12
N ASN A 489 -35.93 8.77 -13.28
CA ASN A 489 -37.29 9.30 -13.41
C ASN A 489 -37.42 10.82 -13.17
N LEU A 490 -36.58 11.41 -12.31
CA LEU A 490 -36.62 12.86 -12.07
C LEU A 490 -35.99 13.61 -13.26
N ILE A 491 -34.83 13.13 -13.72
CA ILE A 491 -34.13 13.71 -14.87
C ILE A 491 -34.93 13.50 -16.16
N LEU A 492 -35.55 12.34 -16.39
CA LEU A 492 -36.41 12.11 -17.55
C LEU A 492 -37.66 13.00 -17.53
N LYS A 493 -38.27 13.24 -16.37
CA LYS A 493 -39.40 14.17 -16.24
C LYS A 493 -39.00 15.61 -16.49
N ILE A 494 -37.87 16.06 -15.95
CA ILE A 494 -37.35 17.42 -16.17
C ILE A 494 -36.91 17.58 -17.63
N ASN A 495 -36.26 16.57 -18.22
CA ASN A 495 -35.85 16.55 -19.62
C ASN A 495 -37.04 16.59 -20.57
N HIS A 496 -38.11 15.83 -20.29
CA HIS A 496 -39.36 15.91 -21.03
C HIS A 496 -39.96 17.32 -20.94
N GLN A 497 -40.08 17.88 -19.73
CA GLN A 497 -40.59 19.23 -19.52
C GLN A 497 -39.72 20.32 -20.19
N MET A 498 -38.40 20.15 -20.23
CA MET A 498 -37.46 21.05 -20.91
C MET A 498 -37.59 20.92 -22.44
N SER A 499 -37.67 19.70 -22.98
CA SER A 499 -37.86 19.45 -24.42
C SER A 499 -39.22 19.97 -24.93
N GLU A 500 -40.25 19.96 -24.10
CA GLU A 500 -41.54 20.60 -24.41
C GLU A 500 -41.46 22.13 -24.31
N LYS A 501 -40.65 22.67 -23.40
CA LYS A 501 -40.42 24.11 -23.20
C LYS A 501 -39.37 24.71 -24.14
N GLU A 502 -38.57 23.92 -24.87
CA GLU A 502 -37.67 24.41 -25.93
C GLU A 502 -38.42 25.06 -27.10
N ARG A 503 -39.76 24.97 -27.14
CA ARG A 503 -40.59 25.87 -27.96
C ARG A 503 -40.67 27.32 -27.44
N PHE A 504 -40.14 27.65 -26.25
CA PHE A 504 -40.31 28.95 -25.60
C PHE A 504 -39.05 29.59 -24.99
N PHE A 505 -37.89 28.94 -24.97
CA PHE A 505 -36.67 29.57 -24.47
C PHE A 505 -35.98 30.42 -25.56
N LYS A 506 -36.40 31.70 -25.66
CA LYS A 506 -35.46 32.74 -26.09
C LYS A 506 -34.45 32.96 -24.95
N PRO A 507 -33.14 33.06 -25.25
CA PRO A 507 -32.12 33.21 -24.22
C PRO A 507 -32.31 34.55 -23.49
N VAL A 508 -32.45 34.52 -22.17
CA VAL A 508 -32.52 35.72 -21.31
C VAL A 508 -31.12 36.24 -20.94
N PHE A 509 -30.05 35.61 -21.40
CA PHE A 509 -28.68 36.09 -21.19
C PHE A 509 -27.96 36.32 -22.51
N THR A 510 -28.25 37.45 -23.16
CA THR A 510 -27.40 38.01 -24.22
C THR A 510 -26.81 39.35 -23.74
N THR A 511 -25.86 39.27 -22.81
CA THR A 511 -24.83 40.31 -22.67
C THR A 511 -23.50 39.65 -22.30
N PRO A 512 -22.37 40.08 -22.88
CA PRO A 512 -21.07 39.45 -22.65
C PRO A 512 -20.66 39.64 -21.18
N TYR A 513 -20.34 38.54 -20.49
CA TYR A 513 -19.89 38.57 -19.11
C TYR A 513 -18.38 38.89 -19.06
N THR A 514 -18.07 40.16 -18.87
CA THR A 514 -16.83 40.63 -18.25
C THR A 514 -17.22 41.55 -17.11
N GLU A 515 -17.78 41.01 -16.03
CA GLU A 515 -17.84 41.67 -14.72
C GLU A 515 -18.30 40.65 -13.65
N SER A 516 -17.71 40.78 -12.47
CA SER A 516 -17.82 39.88 -11.31
C SER A 516 -19.27 39.60 -10.87
N LEU A 517 -19.57 38.34 -10.59
CA LEU A 517 -20.85 37.88 -10.05
C LEU A 517 -20.98 38.34 -8.58
N ASP A 518 -21.85 39.32 -8.31
CA ASP A 518 -22.26 39.71 -6.95
C ASP A 518 -23.46 38.83 -6.51
N LEU A 519 -23.20 37.92 -5.56
CA LEU A 519 -24.16 36.91 -5.08
C LEU A 519 -25.09 37.41 -3.97
N THR A 520 -25.15 38.72 -3.69
CA THR A 520 -25.97 39.25 -2.58
C THR A 520 -27.42 39.59 -2.93
N LYS A 521 -27.83 39.52 -4.20
CA LYS A 521 -29.20 39.88 -4.62
C LYS A 521 -29.99 38.66 -5.08
N HIS A 522 -30.56 37.92 -4.14
CA HIS A 522 -31.93 37.35 -4.23
C HIS A 522 -32.29 36.71 -2.88
N GLY A 523 -32.53 37.56 -1.89
CA GLY A 523 -33.36 37.19 -0.74
C GLY A 523 -34.83 37.30 -1.15
N LEU A 524 -35.60 36.24 -0.89
CA LEU A 524 -37.05 36.32 -0.77
C LEU A 524 -37.47 35.52 0.47
N ALA A 525 -38.39 36.14 1.19
CA ALA A 525 -38.90 35.81 2.53
C ALA A 525 -39.56 34.43 2.64
#